data_AF-I3SXD8-F1
#
_entry.id   AF-I3SXD8-F1
#
_cell.length_a   1.000
_cell.length_b   1.000
_cell.length_c   1.000
_cell.angle_alpha   90.00
_cell.angle_beta   90.00
_cell.angle_gamma   90.00
#
_symmetry.space_group_name_H-M   'P 1'
#
loop_
_entity.id
_entity.type
_entity.pdbx_description
1 polymer ?
#
loop_
_entity_poly.entity_id
_entity_poly.type
_entity_poly.pdbx_seq_one_letter_code
_entity_poly.pdbx_strand_id
1 'polypeptide(L)'
;MWFGMFKSKFTWPSEHDDVVRRNFEKRGSVKMTQLMQDVRKNLDERPNWIKEPEWTQMKAYWESSSFKEKSEINKRNHAALAGASLHTGGSVPHRLHWKRMMEEKGTNPSLADFYCRTHRKEDHSWVGTLAKSAYEKYEQRKSELSLQSSTFPLGDNDEGQQSMPSELDIWVKSVGGNEEGEEDFWS
;
A
#
# COMPACT_ATOMS: atom_id res chain seq x y z
N MET A 1 15.50 16.22 26.23
CA MET A 1 16.89 15.87 26.58
C MET A 1 17.76 15.64 25.34
N TRP A 2 17.41 14.69 24.45
CA TRP A 2 18.22 14.36 23.26
C TRP A 2 18.37 15.48 22.22
N PHE A 3 17.29 16.19 21.91
CA PHE A 3 17.36 17.32 20.95
C PHE A 3 18.21 18.48 21.48
N GLY A 4 18.29 18.66 22.81
CA GLY A 4 19.17 19.66 23.43
C GLY A 4 20.66 19.33 23.23
N MET A 5 21.03 18.06 23.40
CA MET A 5 22.40 17.59 23.10
C MET A 5 22.73 17.66 21.60
N PHE A 6 21.72 17.48 20.74
CA PHE A 6 21.87 17.69 19.31
C PHE A 6 22.14 19.17 19.00
N LYS A 7 21.35 20.09 19.58
CA LYS A 7 21.56 21.55 19.48
C LYS A 7 22.93 22.02 20.00
N SER A 8 23.53 21.35 20.98
CA SER A 8 24.85 21.75 21.48
C SER A 8 26.01 21.37 20.57
N LYS A 9 25.80 20.45 19.62
CA LYS A 9 26.84 19.94 18.71
C LYS A 9 26.72 20.45 17.29
N PHE A 10 25.55 20.93 16.91
CA PHE A 10 25.24 21.35 15.55
C PHE A 10 24.58 22.72 15.55
N THR A 11 24.90 23.55 14.56
CA THR A 11 24.36 24.90 14.41
C THR A 11 23.60 25.02 13.09
N TRP A 12 22.57 25.88 13.08
CA TRP A 12 21.77 26.19 11.90
C TRP A 12 21.09 27.57 12.07
N PRO A 13 20.67 28.23 10.97
CA PRO A 13 19.87 29.44 11.03
C PRO A 13 18.54 29.24 11.76
N SER A 14 18.11 30.20 12.59
CA SER A 14 16.90 30.08 13.42
C SER A 14 15.62 29.86 12.61
N GLU A 15 15.59 30.31 11.35
CA GLU A 15 14.50 30.06 10.39
C GLU A 15 14.27 28.56 10.09
N HIS A 16 15.23 27.69 10.41
CA HIS A 16 15.13 26.25 10.18
C HIS A 16 14.83 25.45 11.46
N ASP A 17 14.61 26.09 12.61
CA ASP A 17 14.44 25.40 13.90
C ASP A 17 13.36 24.32 13.85
N ASP A 18 12.19 24.63 13.27
CA ASP A 18 11.07 23.70 13.18
C ASP A 18 11.36 22.52 12.23
N VAL A 19 11.99 22.79 11.09
CA VAL A 19 12.34 21.76 10.11
C VAL A 19 13.40 20.81 10.67
N VAL A 20 14.41 21.36 11.35
CA VAL A 20 15.47 20.58 11.98
C VAL A 20 14.91 19.73 13.11
N ARG A 21 14.05 20.29 13.97
CA ARG A 21 13.37 19.52 15.02
C ARG A 21 12.54 18.38 14.44
N ARG A 22 11.69 18.67 13.45
CA ARG A 22 10.83 17.66 12.80
C ARG A 22 11.68 16.52 12.20
N ASN A 23 12.77 16.87 11.52
CA ASN A 23 13.66 15.87 10.94
C ASN A 23 14.38 15.04 12.01
N PHE A 24 14.83 15.67 13.10
CA PHE A 24 15.44 14.97 14.22
C PHE A 24 14.47 13.97 14.84
N GLU A 25 13.24 14.39 15.13
CA GLU A 25 12.21 13.53 15.72
C GLU A 25 11.84 12.39 14.79
N LYS A 26 11.64 12.66 13.49
CA LYS A 26 11.35 11.65 12.47
C LYS A 26 12.46 10.59 12.40
N ARG A 27 13.72 11.02 12.27
CA ARG A 27 14.86 10.09 12.17
C ARG A 27 15.12 9.35 13.48
N GLY A 28 14.98 10.04 14.61
CA GLY A 28 15.12 9.46 15.93
C GLY A 28 14.07 8.37 16.19
N SER A 29 12.81 8.62 15.82
CA SER A 29 11.73 7.64 15.91
C SER A 29 12.03 6.39 15.09
N VAL A 30 12.38 6.54 13.80
CA VAL A 30 12.76 5.41 12.92
C VAL A 30 13.93 4.62 13.52
N LYS A 31 14.96 5.31 14.02
CA LYS A 31 16.12 4.65 14.64
C LYS A 31 15.73 3.89 15.90
N MET A 32 14.88 4.46 16.74
CA MET A 32 14.41 3.79 17.96
C MET A 32 13.57 2.55 17.62
N THR A 33 12.67 2.64 16.64
CA THR A 33 11.90 1.49 16.15
C THR A 33 12.83 0.37 15.68
N GLN A 34 13.86 0.70 14.88
CA GLN A 34 14.84 -0.28 14.42
C GLN A 34 15.59 -0.93 15.59
N LEU A 35 16.09 -0.13 16.54
CA LEU A 35 16.76 -0.65 17.74
C LEU A 35 15.85 -1.61 18.50
N MET A 36 14.58 -1.24 18.73
CA MET A 36 13.61 -2.11 19.41
C MET A 36 13.28 -3.39 18.62
N GLN A 37 13.34 -3.36 17.29
CA GLN A 37 13.22 -4.56 16.47
C GLN A 37 14.44 -5.47 16.62
N ASP A 38 15.64 -4.90 16.61
CA ASP A 38 16.88 -5.66 16.75
C ASP A 38 16.99 -6.30 18.13
N VAL A 39 16.64 -5.57 19.18
CA VAL A 39 16.58 -6.09 20.55
C VAL A 39 15.63 -7.27 20.68
N ARG A 40 14.49 -7.25 19.97
CA ARG A 40 13.54 -8.37 19.99
C ARG A 40 14.04 -9.63 19.28
N LYS A 41 15.13 -9.57 18.52
CA LYS A 41 15.74 -10.76 17.90
C LYS A 41 16.48 -11.62 18.92
N ASN A 42 16.94 -11.03 20.02
CA ASN A 42 17.62 -11.75 21.11
C ASN A 42 17.21 -11.14 22.47
N LEU A 43 16.23 -11.75 23.13
CA LEU A 43 15.71 -11.28 24.43
C LEU A 43 16.60 -11.69 25.62
N ASP A 44 17.61 -12.53 25.41
CA ASP A 44 18.54 -12.93 26.46
C ASP A 44 19.61 -11.86 26.71
N GLU A 45 19.84 -10.97 25.74
CA GLU A 45 20.85 -9.93 25.80
C GLU A 45 20.22 -8.55 26.06
N ARG A 46 20.36 -8.04 27.29
CA ARG A 46 19.92 -6.68 27.61
C ARG A 46 20.85 -5.63 26.96
N PRO A 47 20.31 -4.67 26.21
CA PRO A 47 21.10 -3.54 25.73
C PRO A 47 21.54 -2.62 26.86
N ASN A 48 22.77 -2.11 26.78
CA ASN A 48 23.36 -1.21 27.79
C ASN A 48 22.56 0.10 28.01
N TRP A 49 21.83 0.57 26.99
CA TRP A 49 21.03 1.79 27.03
C TRP A 49 19.62 1.62 27.61
N ILE A 50 19.16 0.38 27.84
CA ILE A 50 17.91 0.07 28.56
C ILE A 50 18.28 -0.31 29.98
N LYS A 51 17.70 0.37 30.96
CA LYS A 51 17.88 0.05 32.38
C LYS A 51 17.16 -1.26 32.75
N GLU A 52 17.66 -1.95 33.78
CA GLU A 52 17.16 -3.29 34.18
C GLU A 52 15.65 -3.36 34.49
N PRO A 53 15.04 -2.42 35.25
CA PRO A 53 13.61 -2.53 35.56
C PRO A 53 12.73 -2.34 34.31
N GLU A 54 13.09 -1.42 33.42
CA GLU A 54 12.41 -1.20 32.14
C GLU A 54 12.58 -2.41 31.22
N TRP A 55 13.79 -2.99 31.18
CA TRP A 55 14.05 -4.21 30.41
C TRP A 55 13.17 -5.38 30.85
N THR A 56 13.07 -5.60 32.16
CA THR A 56 12.26 -6.66 32.74
C THR A 56 10.78 -6.49 32.35
N GLN A 57 10.25 -5.27 32.44
CA GLN A 57 8.88 -4.95 32.03
C GLN A 57 8.65 -5.17 30.52
N MET A 58 9.59 -4.73 29.69
CA MET A 58 9.51 -4.88 28.23
C MET A 58 9.53 -6.35 27.81
N LYS A 59 10.42 -7.16 28.40
CA LYS A 59 10.47 -8.61 28.16
C LYS A 59 9.16 -9.29 28.56
N ALA A 60 8.67 -9.03 29.77
CA ALA A 60 7.41 -9.60 30.23
C ALA A 60 6.23 -9.25 29.30
N TYR A 61 6.19 -8.01 28.79
CA TYR A 61 5.19 -7.59 27.82
C TYR A 61 5.32 -8.33 26.47
N TRP A 62 6.52 -8.42 25.91
CA TRP A 62 6.74 -9.11 24.62
C TRP A 62 6.54 -10.63 24.71
N GLU A 63 6.76 -11.22 25.88
CA GLU A 63 6.50 -12.63 26.13
C GLU A 63 5.02 -12.95 26.36
N SER A 64 4.20 -11.92 26.66
CA SER A 64 2.77 -12.08 26.89
C SER A 64 2.04 -12.68 25.68
N SER A 65 1.00 -13.46 25.96
CA SER A 65 0.14 -14.06 24.93
C SER A 65 -0.48 -13.00 24.01
N SER A 66 -0.98 -11.90 24.60
CA SER A 66 -1.63 -10.83 23.84
C SER A 66 -0.70 -10.17 22.81
N PHE A 67 0.58 -9.98 23.16
CA PHE A 67 1.56 -9.43 22.22
C PHE A 67 1.89 -10.44 21.10
N LYS A 68 2.15 -11.69 21.47
CA LYS A 68 2.46 -12.76 20.50
C LYS A 68 1.31 -12.98 19.51
N GLU A 69 0.07 -12.99 19.98
CA GLU A 69 -1.12 -13.12 19.13
C GLU A 69 -1.22 -11.97 18.12
N LYS A 70 -1.09 -10.72 18.59
CA LYS A 70 -1.08 -9.55 17.70
C LYS A 70 0.06 -9.61 16.68
N SER A 71 1.25 -10.05 17.12
CA SER A 71 2.41 -10.22 16.23
C SER A 71 2.15 -11.25 15.14
N GLU A 72 1.55 -12.40 15.48
CA GLU A 72 1.22 -13.45 14.52
C GLU A 72 0.09 -13.03 13.55
N ILE A 73 -0.91 -12.28 14.03
CA ILE A 73 -1.93 -11.69 13.16
C ILE A 73 -1.27 -10.72 12.17
N ASN A 74 -0.43 -9.80 12.64
CA ASN A 74 0.27 -8.86 11.77
C ASN A 74 1.16 -9.57 10.75
N LYS A 75 1.85 -10.64 11.16
CA LYS A 75 2.67 -11.47 10.26
C LYS A 75 1.82 -12.14 9.19
N ARG A 76 0.68 -12.70 9.55
CA ARG A 76 -0.28 -13.29 8.60
C ARG A 76 -0.85 -12.25 7.65
N ASN A 77 -1.25 -11.07 8.13
CA ASN A 77 -1.75 -9.99 7.30
C ASN A 77 -0.69 -9.50 6.30
N HIS A 78 0.55 -9.33 6.77
CA HIS A 78 1.66 -8.94 5.90
C HIS A 78 1.97 -10.02 4.85
N ALA A 79 1.91 -11.30 5.21
CA ALA A 79 2.09 -12.40 4.27
C ALA A 79 0.94 -12.48 3.25
N ALA A 80 -0.31 -12.25 3.67
CA ALA A 80 -1.46 -12.23 2.79
C ALA A 80 -1.43 -11.06 1.79
N LEU A 81 -0.87 -9.92 2.19
CA LEU A 81 -0.65 -8.75 1.33
C LEU A 81 0.72 -8.75 0.63
N ALA A 82 1.50 -9.83 0.77
CA ALA A 82 2.81 -9.89 0.14
C ALA A 82 2.65 -9.79 -1.37
N GLY A 83 3.27 -8.77 -1.95
CA GLY A 83 3.16 -8.48 -3.38
C GLY A 83 1.99 -7.60 -3.81
N ALA A 84 1.14 -7.14 -2.88
CA ALA A 84 0.00 -6.26 -3.19
C ALA A 84 0.45 -4.89 -3.75
N SER A 85 1.62 -4.41 -3.34
CA SER A 85 2.21 -3.13 -3.76
C SER A 85 3.28 -3.28 -4.85
N LEU A 86 3.56 -4.50 -5.31
CA LEU A 86 4.54 -4.72 -6.38
C LEU A 86 3.97 -4.20 -7.70
N HIS A 87 4.71 -3.29 -8.32
CA HIS A 87 4.44 -2.76 -9.65
C HIS A 87 5.78 -2.51 -10.36
N THR A 88 5.81 -2.61 -11.68
CA THR A 88 6.98 -2.35 -12.52
C THR A 88 7.13 -0.88 -12.90
N GLY A 89 6.20 -0.02 -12.49
CA GLY A 89 6.20 1.41 -12.81
C GLY A 89 7.36 2.21 -12.19
N GLY A 90 8.06 1.66 -11.20
CA GLY A 90 9.16 2.34 -10.52
C GLY A 90 8.70 3.63 -9.83
N SER A 91 9.59 4.60 -9.67
CA SER A 91 9.28 5.90 -9.04
C SER A 91 8.54 6.88 -9.96
N VAL A 92 8.00 6.42 -11.09
CA VAL A 92 7.29 7.27 -12.05
C VAL A 92 5.80 7.32 -11.68
N PRO A 93 5.22 8.52 -11.53
CA PRO A 93 3.79 8.64 -11.22
C PRO A 93 2.91 8.00 -12.30
N HIS A 94 1.81 7.36 -11.88
CA HIS A 94 0.85 6.71 -12.80
C HIS A 94 0.32 7.65 -13.89
N ARG A 95 0.07 8.93 -13.57
CA ARG A 95 -0.36 9.93 -14.57
C ARG A 95 0.66 10.12 -15.70
N LEU A 96 1.95 10.04 -15.38
CA LEU A 96 3.01 10.15 -16.38
C LEU A 96 3.12 8.88 -17.21
N HIS A 97 2.98 7.71 -16.59
CA HIS A 97 2.87 6.43 -17.32
C HIS A 97 1.67 6.42 -18.28
N TRP A 98 0.51 6.89 -17.84
CA TRP A 98 -0.70 6.98 -18.67
C TRP A 98 -0.48 7.89 -19.87
N LYS A 99 0.09 9.08 -19.65
CA LYS A 99 0.40 10.04 -20.72
C LYS A 99 1.34 9.43 -21.77
N ARG A 100 2.43 8.77 -21.33
CA ARG A 100 3.39 8.10 -22.23
C ARG A 100 2.70 7.01 -23.07
N MET A 101 1.83 6.23 -22.44
CA MET A 101 1.09 5.17 -23.15
C MET A 101 0.11 5.74 -24.18
N MET A 102 -0.53 6.86 -23.87
CA MET A 102 -1.40 7.57 -24.82
C MET A 102 -0.59 8.09 -26.02
N GLU A 103 0.60 8.64 -25.79
CA GLU A 103 1.52 9.09 -26.84
C GLU A 103 2.01 7.92 -27.71
N GLU A 104 2.35 6.78 -27.11
CA GLU A 104 2.79 5.56 -27.81
C GLU A 104 1.67 4.92 -28.66
N LYS A 105 0.45 4.83 -28.11
CA LYS A 105 -0.70 4.16 -28.76
C LYS A 105 -1.50 5.09 -29.69
N GLY A 106 -1.26 6.41 -29.62
CA GLY A 106 -2.02 7.44 -30.35
C GLY A 106 -3.50 7.54 -29.96
N THR A 107 -3.92 6.84 -28.91
CA THR A 107 -5.31 6.72 -28.44
C THR A 107 -5.31 6.59 -26.92
N ASN A 108 -6.45 6.89 -26.28
CA ASN A 108 -6.56 6.73 -24.83
C ASN A 108 -6.43 5.24 -24.45
N PRO A 109 -5.49 4.86 -23.57
CA PRO A 109 -5.36 3.48 -23.09
C PRO A 109 -6.62 3.00 -22.36
N SER A 110 -6.86 1.69 -22.39
CA SER A 110 -7.84 1.08 -21.49
C SER A 110 -7.25 0.92 -20.09
N LEU A 111 -8.11 0.78 -19.08
CA LEU A 111 -7.64 0.49 -17.72
C LEU A 111 -6.91 -0.85 -17.66
N ALA A 112 -7.37 -1.83 -18.43
CA ALA A 112 -6.75 -3.14 -18.56
C ALA A 112 -5.33 -3.07 -19.13
N ASP A 113 -5.13 -2.29 -20.20
CA ASP A 113 -3.81 -2.06 -20.81
C ASP A 113 -2.86 -1.38 -19.82
N PHE A 114 -3.35 -0.34 -19.15
CA PHE A 114 -2.58 0.40 -18.16
C PHE A 114 -2.15 -0.49 -16.98
N TYR A 115 -3.08 -1.30 -16.47
CA TYR A 115 -2.81 -2.22 -15.39
C TYR A 115 -1.78 -3.29 -15.80
N CYS A 116 -1.92 -3.87 -17.00
CA CYS A 116 -0.95 -4.81 -17.54
C CYS A 116 0.45 -4.21 -17.66
N ARG A 117 0.58 -2.95 -18.13
CA ARG A 117 1.87 -2.27 -18.24
C ARG A 117 2.59 -2.11 -16.90
N THR A 118 1.82 -1.82 -15.85
CA THR A 118 2.36 -1.49 -14.52
C THR A 118 2.49 -2.71 -13.60
N HIS A 119 1.82 -3.82 -13.90
CA HIS A 119 1.78 -5.01 -13.04
C HIS A 119 2.20 -6.31 -13.75
N ARG A 120 2.78 -6.19 -14.96
CA ARG A 120 3.50 -7.27 -15.63
C ARG A 120 4.95 -6.89 -15.88
N LYS A 121 5.79 -7.91 -15.94
CA LYS A 121 7.22 -7.81 -16.30
C LYS A 121 7.38 -7.82 -17.82
N GLU A 122 8.60 -7.63 -18.29
CA GLU A 122 8.94 -7.65 -19.72
C GLU A 122 8.63 -9.00 -20.39
N ASP A 123 8.77 -10.11 -19.66
CA ASP A 123 8.37 -11.45 -20.11
C ASP A 123 6.84 -11.69 -20.08
N HIS A 124 6.06 -10.64 -19.83
CA HIS A 124 4.62 -10.66 -19.69
C HIS A 124 4.10 -11.50 -18.50
N SER A 125 4.96 -11.94 -17.58
CA SER A 125 4.52 -12.55 -16.31
C SER A 125 4.01 -11.49 -15.33
N TRP A 126 3.12 -11.88 -14.42
CA TRP A 126 2.60 -10.99 -13.38
C TRP A 126 3.67 -10.72 -12.31
N VAL A 127 3.68 -9.50 -11.77
CA VAL A 127 4.57 -9.13 -10.65
C VAL A 127 4.26 -9.88 -9.35
N GLY A 128 3.04 -10.38 -9.21
CA GLY A 128 2.59 -11.18 -8.08
C GLY A 128 1.25 -11.86 -8.34
N THR A 129 0.92 -12.83 -7.49
CA THR A 129 -0.35 -13.57 -7.55
C THR A 129 -1.56 -12.66 -7.30
N LEU A 130 -1.41 -11.67 -6.42
CA LEU A 130 -2.45 -10.66 -6.15
C LEU A 130 -2.73 -9.79 -7.37
N ALA A 131 -1.68 -9.36 -8.07
CA ALA A 131 -1.84 -8.56 -9.29
C ALA A 131 -2.62 -9.32 -10.36
N LYS A 132 -2.28 -10.60 -10.56
CA LYS A 132 -3.00 -11.51 -11.45
C LYS A 132 -4.46 -11.68 -11.04
N SER A 133 -4.72 -11.99 -9.77
CA SER A 133 -6.06 -12.24 -9.25
C SER A 133 -6.97 -11.01 -9.37
N ALA A 134 -6.44 -9.80 -9.13
CA ALA A 134 -7.18 -8.56 -9.31
C ALA A 134 -7.62 -8.34 -10.77
N TYR A 135 -6.71 -8.59 -11.72
CA TYR A 135 -7.04 -8.51 -13.14
C TYR A 135 -8.08 -9.54 -13.57
N GLU A 136 -7.95 -10.78 -13.12
CA GLU A 136 -8.91 -11.86 -13.43
C GLU A 136 -10.31 -11.55 -12.90
N LYS A 137 -10.44 -11.00 -11.68
CA LYS A 137 -11.73 -10.56 -11.13
C LYS A 137 -12.36 -9.44 -11.95
N TYR A 138 -11.55 -8.45 -12.36
CA TYR A 138 -12.02 -7.36 -13.21
C TYR A 138 -12.54 -7.88 -14.57
N GLU A 139 -11.77 -8.74 -15.25
CA GLU A 139 -12.16 -9.30 -16.54
C GLU A 139 -13.41 -10.18 -16.43
N GLN A 140 -13.52 -10.98 -15.37
CA GLN A 140 -14.72 -11.75 -15.07
C GLN A 140 -15.94 -10.84 -14.91
N ARG A 141 -15.83 -9.79 -14.10
CA ARG A 141 -16.94 -8.86 -13.84
C ARG A 141 -17.35 -8.09 -15.10
N LYS A 142 -16.38 -7.67 -15.91
CA LYS A 142 -16.61 -7.02 -17.21
C LYS A 142 -17.38 -7.94 -18.15
N SER A 143 -17.02 -9.22 -18.20
CA SER A 143 -17.69 -10.23 -19.01
C SER A 143 -19.13 -10.51 -18.55
N GLU A 144 -19.34 -10.64 -17.24
CA GLU A 144 -20.68 -10.82 -16.65
C GLU A 144 -21.63 -9.68 -17.03
N LEU A 145 -21.17 -8.43 -16.92
CA LEU A 145 -21.96 -7.25 -17.27
C LEU A 145 -22.28 -7.19 -18.77
N SER A 146 -21.31 -7.56 -19.62
CA SER A 146 -21.53 -7.62 -21.07
C SER A 146 -22.57 -8.67 -21.49
N LEU A 147 -22.63 -9.82 -20.79
CA LEU A 147 -23.63 -10.85 -21.04
C LEU A 147 -25.02 -10.41 -20.57
N GLN A 148 -25.11 -9.72 -19.43
CA GLN A 148 -26.36 -9.18 -18.92
C GLN A 148 -26.95 -8.13 -19.87
N SER A 149 -26.12 -7.25 -20.45
CA SER A 149 -26.59 -6.27 -21.43
C SER A 149 -27.09 -6.90 -22.74
N SER A 150 -26.59 -8.08 -23.10
CA SER A 150 -26.99 -8.78 -24.34
C SER A 150 -28.28 -9.60 -24.22
N THR A 151 -28.79 -9.84 -23.00
CA THR A 151 -29.93 -10.73 -22.74
C THR A 151 -31.27 -10.02 -22.77
N PHE A 152 -31.31 -8.68 -22.76
CA PHE A 152 -32.55 -7.90 -22.89
C PHE A 152 -32.81 -7.56 -24.38
N PRO A 153 -33.87 -8.10 -25.01
CA PRO A 153 -34.25 -7.67 -26.35
C PRO A 153 -34.87 -6.27 -26.28
N LEU A 154 -34.63 -5.51 -27.34
CA LEU A 154 -35.26 -4.24 -27.69
C LEU A 154 -36.79 -4.35 -27.59
N GLY A 155 -37.35 -4.00 -26.43
CA GLY A 155 -38.77 -3.74 -26.23
C GLY A 155 -38.92 -2.25 -25.99
N ASP A 156 -39.65 -1.57 -26.88
CA ASP A 156 -40.07 -0.18 -26.72
C ASP A 156 -40.66 0.00 -25.32
N ASN A 157 -39.93 0.66 -24.42
CA ASN A 157 -40.46 1.46 -23.33
C ASN A 157 -39.35 2.36 -22.77
N ASP A 158 -39.66 3.65 -22.84
CA ASP A 158 -38.84 4.82 -22.56
C ASP A 158 -38.69 5.10 -21.05
N GLU A 159 -38.11 4.19 -20.26
CA GLU A 159 -37.70 4.51 -18.88
C GLU A 159 -36.40 3.79 -18.48
N GLY A 160 -35.28 4.53 -18.56
CA GLY A 160 -34.03 4.23 -17.84
C GLY A 160 -33.07 3.25 -18.52
N GLN A 161 -32.37 3.68 -19.58
CA GLN A 161 -31.17 2.98 -20.05
C GLN A 161 -30.16 2.86 -18.89
N GLN A 162 -30.03 1.67 -18.31
CA GLN A 162 -28.89 1.36 -17.45
C GLN A 162 -27.63 1.37 -18.33
N SER A 163 -26.98 2.53 -18.42
CA SER A 163 -25.69 2.68 -19.08
C SER A 163 -24.71 1.70 -18.46
N MET A 164 -23.91 1.03 -19.29
CA MET A 164 -22.81 0.20 -18.81
C MET A 164 -21.93 1.02 -17.86
N PRO A 165 -21.57 0.47 -16.68
CA PRO A 165 -20.69 1.16 -15.74
C PRO A 165 -19.31 1.38 -16.38
N SER A 166 -18.63 2.45 -15.95
CA SER A 166 -17.29 2.75 -16.48
C SER A 166 -16.30 1.65 -16.12
N GLU A 167 -15.20 1.51 -16.87
CA GLU A 167 -14.15 0.52 -16.55
C GLU A 167 -13.59 0.72 -15.13
N LEU A 168 -13.53 1.97 -14.66
CA LEU A 168 -13.09 2.30 -13.31
C LEU A 168 -14.08 1.82 -12.25
N ASP A 169 -15.38 1.98 -12.48
CA ASP A 169 -16.42 1.50 -11.56
C ASP A 169 -16.43 -0.03 -11.48
N ILE A 170 -16.24 -0.70 -12.61
CA ILE A 170 -16.09 -2.16 -12.67
C ILE A 170 -14.87 -2.58 -11.86
N TRP A 171 -13.75 -1.89 -12.03
CA TRP A 171 -12.51 -2.17 -11.29
C TRP A 171 -12.68 -2.00 -9.79
N VAL A 172 -13.19 -0.85 -9.34
CA VAL A 172 -13.40 -0.54 -7.92
C VAL A 172 -14.32 -1.59 -7.28
N LYS A 173 -15.42 -1.96 -7.94
CA LYS A 173 -16.33 -3.00 -7.42
C LYS A 173 -15.75 -4.42 -7.45
N SER A 174 -14.75 -4.68 -8.30
CA SER A 174 -14.14 -6.01 -8.45
C SER A 174 -12.93 -6.22 -7.53
N VAL A 175 -12.17 -5.15 -7.29
CA VAL A 175 -10.85 -5.18 -6.62
C VAL A 175 -10.85 -4.41 -5.30
N GLY A 176 -11.67 -3.36 -5.18
CA GLY A 176 -11.89 -2.64 -3.93
C GLY A 176 -12.62 -3.54 -2.94
N GLY A 177 -12.10 -3.62 -1.72
CA GLY A 177 -12.76 -4.31 -0.62
C GLY A 177 -14.15 -3.72 -0.36
N ASN A 178 -15.07 -4.57 0.12
CA ASN A 178 -16.47 -4.23 0.40
C ASN A 178 -16.64 -2.87 1.09
N GLU A 179 -17.72 -2.19 0.71
CA GLU A 179 -18.23 -0.92 1.22
C GLU A 179 -17.97 -0.71 2.72
N GLU A 180 -17.00 0.17 3.03
CA GLU A 180 -16.97 1.18 4.10
C GLU A 180 -15.51 1.62 4.29
N GLY A 181 -15.19 2.84 3.83
CA GLY A 181 -13.87 3.46 4.02
C GLY A 181 -13.31 4.07 2.74
N GLU A 182 -13.81 5.25 2.41
CA GLU A 182 -13.27 6.13 1.38
C GLU A 182 -11.86 6.60 1.80
N GLU A 183 -10.82 5.89 1.35
CA GLU A 183 -9.44 6.41 1.34
C GLU A 183 -8.75 6.05 0.02
N ASP A 184 -8.17 7.09 -0.58
CA ASP A 184 -7.57 7.16 -1.91
C ASP A 184 -6.54 6.04 -2.18
N PHE A 185 -6.98 5.02 -2.92
CA PHE A 185 -6.12 3.92 -3.40
C PHE A 185 -5.11 4.36 -4.49
N TRP A 186 -5.05 5.64 -4.86
CA TRP A 186 -4.22 6.15 -5.95
C TRP A 186 -3.45 7.44 -5.64
N SER A 187 -2.94 7.60 -4.41
CA SER A 187 -1.92 8.62 -4.09
C SER A 187 -0.49 8.11 -4.26
#